data_AF-A0A1G2FIY2-F1
#
_entry.id   AF-A0A1G2FIY2-F1
#
_cell.length_a   1.000
_cell.length_b   1.000
_cell.length_c   1.000
_cell.angle_alpha   90.00
_cell.angle_beta   90.00
_cell.angle_gamma   90.00
#
_symmetry.space_group_name_H-M   'P 1'
#
loop_
_entity.id
_entity.type
_entity.pdbx_description
1 polymer ?
#
loop_
_entity_poly.entity_id
_entity_poly.type
_entity_poly.pdbx_seq_one_letter_code
_entity_poly.pdbx_strand_id
1 'polypeptide(L)'
;MSNSQTKKMQLNKRVFAIQLGFLLAIPILTGFPYMYVTLNMNAEQLRWVIFAHIWEAIFFGFFLVLMPLIWLKPINRFLETYYRKEVIEKEEVSQVQNLALKFPIKVALFTFILVFAIGYPIGLVQFYFFAKMHWVEILKAEIMGLISGILYSLFVYFFLERILKPVVKITEKKGSSLKKINKIPVFYKIFVILLSLVLFSLVFLGTLGYSKAKLAVEKNVKILGSQKLEHLISETKRLGGNFTTDMLKEAKVGKEGYVFIADNKGQIISDHPLGYQTLDEEKTLKEIKEKILKGGKGNYTDVVSTKLFAYAPYKDWRIISALEGKESIKDVNQIVVMSFSIAAVAFIFSFLLSLLFAKSVSESIKKLAEAADLVAEKGDLNQRIYIRPNDEIGLLAESLDKMILKLKENQETLKRTNIELEKRVKEKLGPYDEKIKELEDKVGELERIRDNLEDKLRAYI
;
A
#
# COMPACT_ATOMS: atom_id res chain seq x y z
N MET A 1 -30.99 -23.64 -11.09
CA MET A 1 -30.36 -23.39 -9.77
C MET A 1 -28.81 -23.36 -9.79
N SER A 2 -28.09 -24.03 -10.70
CA SER A 2 -26.60 -24.12 -10.61
C SER A 2 -25.82 -22.84 -10.94
N ASN A 3 -26.32 -21.96 -11.82
CA ASN A 3 -25.54 -20.79 -12.30
C ASN A 3 -25.46 -19.64 -11.28
N SER A 4 -26.50 -19.42 -10.47
CA SER A 4 -26.54 -18.35 -9.45
C SER A 4 -25.65 -18.68 -8.24
N GLN A 5 -25.76 -19.91 -7.73
CA GLN A 5 -24.91 -20.45 -6.67
C GLN A 5 -23.43 -20.40 -7.05
N THR A 6 -23.10 -20.78 -8.30
CA THR A 6 -21.72 -20.74 -8.81
C THR A 6 -21.14 -19.32 -8.82
N LYS A 7 -21.91 -18.31 -9.27
CA LYS A 7 -21.43 -16.91 -9.33
C LYS A 7 -21.33 -16.24 -7.96
N LYS A 8 -22.25 -16.51 -7.03
CA LYS A 8 -22.12 -16.10 -5.62
C LYS A 8 -20.87 -16.71 -4.97
N MET A 9 -20.67 -18.01 -5.19
CA MET A 9 -19.49 -18.71 -4.69
C MET A 9 -18.20 -18.09 -5.26
N GLN A 10 -18.20 -17.62 -6.51
CA GLN A 10 -17.06 -16.92 -7.10
C GLN A 10 -16.77 -15.55 -6.43
N LEU A 11 -17.79 -14.74 -6.11
CA LEU A 11 -17.57 -13.43 -5.48
C LEU A 11 -16.98 -13.59 -4.07
N ASN A 12 -17.58 -14.47 -3.25
CA ASN A 12 -17.07 -14.79 -1.91
C ASN A 12 -15.65 -15.35 -1.96
N LYS A 13 -15.37 -16.30 -2.87
CA LYS A 13 -14.02 -16.87 -3.04
C LYS A 13 -12.99 -15.81 -3.39
N ARG A 14 -13.33 -14.84 -4.24
CA ARG A 14 -12.41 -13.75 -4.62
C ARG A 14 -12.14 -12.79 -3.47
N VAL A 15 -13.18 -12.35 -2.75
CA VAL A 15 -13.01 -11.47 -1.58
C VAL A 15 -12.22 -12.18 -0.48
N PHE A 16 -12.53 -13.45 -0.21
CA PHE A 16 -11.79 -14.29 0.72
C PHE A 16 -10.31 -14.42 0.29
N ALA A 17 -10.04 -14.77 -0.96
CA ALA A 17 -8.67 -14.94 -1.46
C ALA A 17 -7.84 -13.66 -1.34
N ILE A 18 -8.44 -12.49 -1.57
CA ILE A 18 -7.77 -11.20 -1.38
C ILE A 18 -7.47 -10.96 0.10
N GLN A 19 -8.45 -11.09 0.98
CA GLN A 19 -8.24 -10.85 2.41
C GLN A 19 -7.23 -11.84 3.00
N LEU A 20 -7.32 -13.12 2.63
CA LEU A 20 -6.36 -14.15 3.02
C LEU A 20 -4.96 -13.87 2.44
N GLY A 21 -4.88 -13.43 1.18
CA GLY A 21 -3.63 -13.05 0.55
C GLY A 21 -2.94 -11.89 1.28
N PHE A 22 -3.69 -10.85 1.65
CA PHE A 22 -3.16 -9.74 2.45
C PHE A 22 -2.80 -10.19 3.87
N LEU A 23 -3.63 -10.99 4.52
CA LEU A 23 -3.33 -11.56 5.83
C LEU A 23 -1.98 -12.31 5.85
N LEU A 24 -1.67 -13.08 4.81
CA LEU A 24 -0.40 -13.79 4.71
C LEU A 24 0.75 -12.87 4.30
N ALA A 25 0.51 -11.96 3.36
CA ALA A 25 1.53 -11.06 2.83
C ALA A 25 2.03 -10.04 3.87
N ILE A 26 1.16 -9.55 4.76
CA ILE A 26 1.49 -8.56 5.79
C ILE A 26 2.66 -9.02 6.68
N PRO A 27 2.54 -10.11 7.45
CA PRO A 27 3.60 -10.57 8.34
C PRO A 27 4.80 -11.15 7.57
N ILE A 28 4.57 -11.83 6.44
CA ILE A 28 5.63 -12.57 5.73
C ILE A 28 6.53 -11.64 4.91
N LEU A 29 5.96 -10.65 4.20
CA LEU A 29 6.74 -9.82 3.28
C LEU A 29 7.29 -8.57 3.96
N THR A 30 6.55 -7.97 4.89
CA THR A 30 6.94 -6.67 5.46
C THR A 30 7.12 -6.70 6.96
N GLY A 31 6.26 -7.37 7.74
CA GLY A 31 6.33 -7.34 9.20
C GLY A 31 7.57 -8.04 9.77
N PHE A 32 7.63 -9.36 9.70
CA PHE A 32 8.69 -10.15 10.34
C PHE A 32 10.08 -9.90 9.75
N PRO A 33 10.29 -9.87 8.42
CA PRO A 33 11.61 -9.57 7.86
C PRO A 33 12.12 -8.19 8.26
N TYR A 34 11.24 -7.18 8.30
CA TYR A 34 11.62 -5.84 8.76
C TYR A 34 12.11 -5.88 10.20
N MET A 35 11.30 -6.42 11.11
CA MET A 35 11.66 -6.44 12.52
C MET A 35 12.94 -7.21 12.77
N TYR A 36 13.12 -8.36 12.11
CA TYR A 36 14.31 -9.19 12.26
C TYR A 36 15.59 -8.47 11.85
N VAL A 37 15.54 -7.67 10.78
CA VAL A 37 16.73 -6.98 10.25
C VAL A 37 16.97 -5.62 10.91
N THR A 38 15.90 -4.96 11.37
CA THR A 38 15.97 -3.57 11.87
C THR A 38 15.92 -3.43 13.38
N LEU A 39 15.22 -4.29 14.12
CA LEU A 39 15.13 -4.15 15.57
C LEU A 39 16.36 -4.78 16.25
N ASN A 40 16.95 -4.05 17.20
CA ASN A 40 18.01 -4.60 18.02
C ASN A 40 17.41 -5.38 19.19
N MET A 41 17.47 -6.70 19.14
CA MET A 41 16.85 -7.58 20.13
C MET A 41 17.73 -8.80 20.45
N ASN A 42 17.65 -9.29 21.68
CA ASN A 42 18.27 -10.55 22.08
C ASN A 42 17.35 -11.76 21.77
N ALA A 43 17.83 -12.98 22.02
CA ALA A 43 17.08 -14.20 21.72
C ALA A 43 15.77 -14.34 22.51
N GLU A 44 15.70 -13.83 23.74
CA GLU A 44 14.49 -13.86 24.56
C GLU A 44 13.44 -12.86 24.05
N GLN A 45 13.88 -11.65 23.72
CA GLN A 45 13.06 -10.62 23.10
C GLN A 45 12.49 -11.08 21.75
N LEU A 46 13.30 -11.75 20.93
CA LEU A 46 12.85 -12.32 19.67
C LEU A 46 11.72 -13.35 19.86
N ARG A 47 11.79 -14.19 20.90
CA ARG A 47 10.72 -15.15 21.21
C ARG A 47 9.41 -14.45 21.54
N TRP A 48 9.47 -13.40 22.35
CA TRP A 48 8.29 -12.59 22.68
C TRP A 48 7.72 -11.88 21.45
N VAL A 49 8.58 -11.33 20.59
CA VAL A 49 8.16 -10.67 19.34
C VAL A 49 7.48 -11.67 18.39
N ILE A 50 8.05 -12.85 18.21
CA ILE A 50 7.47 -13.94 17.40
C ILE A 50 6.13 -14.37 17.98
N PHE A 51 6.07 -14.59 19.30
CA PHE A 51 4.84 -14.98 19.98
C PHE A 51 3.74 -13.94 19.73
N ALA A 52 4.03 -12.66 20.00
CA ALA A 52 3.13 -11.54 19.76
C ALA A 52 2.58 -11.55 18.32
N HIS A 53 3.48 -11.64 17.34
CA HIS A 53 3.11 -11.63 15.93
C HIS A 53 2.23 -12.80 15.51
N ILE A 54 2.50 -14.01 16.01
CA ILE A 54 1.73 -15.20 15.60
C ILE A 54 0.29 -15.10 16.09
N TRP A 55 0.08 -14.81 17.39
CA TRP A 55 -1.28 -14.78 17.93
C TRP A 55 -2.07 -13.58 17.37
N GLU A 56 -1.44 -12.42 17.21
CA GLU A 56 -2.07 -11.22 16.63
C GLU A 56 -2.47 -11.47 15.18
N ALA A 57 -1.59 -12.08 14.37
CA ALA A 57 -1.90 -12.40 12.99
C ALA A 57 -3.09 -13.37 12.89
N ILE A 58 -3.18 -14.38 13.77
CA ILE A 58 -4.32 -15.30 13.80
C ILE A 58 -5.61 -14.56 14.22
N PHE A 59 -5.56 -13.80 15.33
CA PHE A 59 -6.72 -13.14 15.90
C PHE A 59 -7.24 -12.02 15.00
N PHE A 60 -6.41 -11.05 14.64
CA PHE A 60 -6.82 -9.97 13.75
C PHE A 60 -7.08 -10.47 12.33
N GLY A 61 -6.32 -11.48 11.88
CA GLY A 61 -6.55 -12.12 10.58
C GLY A 61 -7.92 -12.75 10.44
N PHE A 62 -8.42 -13.39 11.50
CA PHE A 62 -9.78 -13.89 11.54
C PHE A 62 -10.80 -12.79 11.25
N PHE A 63 -10.68 -11.62 11.90
CA PHE A 63 -11.59 -10.50 11.67
C PHE A 63 -11.39 -9.82 10.32
N LEU A 64 -10.15 -9.69 9.84
CA LEU A 64 -9.83 -9.16 8.50
C LEU A 64 -10.54 -9.96 7.39
N VAL A 65 -10.69 -11.28 7.57
CA VAL A 65 -11.38 -12.13 6.60
C VAL A 65 -12.88 -12.19 6.86
N LEU A 66 -13.30 -12.36 8.12
CA LEU A 66 -14.70 -12.58 8.48
C LEU A 66 -15.57 -11.35 8.22
N MET A 67 -15.13 -10.16 8.63
CA MET A 67 -15.96 -8.94 8.57
C MET A 67 -16.33 -8.53 7.14
N PRO A 68 -15.39 -8.52 6.15
CA PRO A 68 -15.73 -8.26 4.76
C PRO A 68 -16.74 -9.26 4.20
N LEU A 69 -16.65 -10.55 4.56
CA LEU A 69 -17.61 -11.57 4.11
C LEU A 69 -19.01 -11.35 4.70
N ILE A 70 -19.09 -10.91 5.97
CA ILE A 70 -20.37 -10.53 6.59
C ILE A 70 -20.98 -9.33 5.86
N TRP A 71 -20.19 -8.28 5.61
CA TRP A 71 -20.67 -7.07 4.91
C TRP A 71 -21.04 -7.31 3.44
N LEU A 72 -20.57 -8.40 2.84
CA LEU A 72 -20.87 -8.79 1.46
C LEU A 72 -22.23 -9.52 1.33
N LYS A 73 -22.82 -9.99 2.44
CA LYS A 73 -24.09 -10.73 2.44
C LYS A 73 -25.24 -10.03 1.69
N PRO A 74 -25.49 -8.72 1.85
CA PRO A 74 -26.56 -8.03 1.12
C PRO A 74 -26.33 -8.03 -0.41
N ILE A 75 -25.09 -7.80 -0.84
CA ILE A 75 -24.71 -7.83 -2.26
C ILE A 75 -24.89 -9.23 -2.84
N ASN A 76 -24.51 -10.26 -2.08
CA ASN A 76 -24.71 -11.65 -2.49
C ASN A 76 -26.18 -12.04 -2.62
N ARG A 77 -27.04 -11.58 -1.69
CA ARG A 77 -28.49 -11.82 -1.75
C ARG A 77 -29.06 -11.21 -3.03
N PHE A 78 -28.73 -9.96 -3.32
CA PHE A 78 -29.12 -9.29 -4.56
C PHE A 78 -28.66 -10.05 -5.82
N LEU A 79 -27.41 -10.52 -5.85
CA LEU A 79 -26.89 -11.28 -6.99
C LEU A 79 -27.64 -12.60 -7.18
N GLU A 80 -28.07 -13.27 -6.11
CA GLU A 80 -28.90 -14.47 -6.20
C GLU A 80 -30.24 -14.18 -6.85
N THR A 81 -30.96 -13.16 -6.35
CA THR A 81 -32.23 -12.69 -6.90
C THR A 81 -32.08 -12.32 -8.39
N TYR A 82 -31.02 -11.58 -8.72
CA TYR A 82 -30.70 -11.19 -10.10
C TYR A 82 -30.45 -12.39 -11.03
N TYR A 83 -29.64 -13.36 -10.62
CA TYR A 83 -29.36 -14.54 -11.44
C TYR A 83 -30.51 -15.54 -11.51
N ARG A 84 -31.44 -15.50 -10.55
CA ARG A 84 -32.71 -16.25 -10.60
C ARG A 84 -33.75 -15.58 -11.51
N LYS A 85 -33.48 -14.38 -12.02
CA LYS A 85 -34.41 -13.56 -12.83
C LYS A 85 -35.69 -13.18 -12.05
N GLU A 86 -35.59 -13.09 -10.73
CA GLU A 86 -36.68 -12.60 -9.90
C GLU A 86 -36.84 -11.08 -10.07
N VAL A 87 -38.04 -10.56 -9.76
CA VAL A 87 -38.32 -9.12 -9.80
C VAL A 87 -37.55 -8.45 -8.66
N ILE A 88 -36.84 -7.36 -8.97
CA ILE A 88 -36.06 -6.58 -8.00
C ILE A 88 -36.59 -5.16 -8.00
N GLU A 89 -36.94 -4.66 -6.82
CA GLU A 89 -37.42 -3.30 -6.64
C GLU A 89 -36.31 -2.27 -6.91
N LYS A 90 -36.65 -1.12 -7.49
CA LYS A 90 -35.67 -0.06 -7.80
C LYS A 90 -34.94 0.46 -6.56
N GLU A 91 -35.61 0.43 -5.40
CA GLU A 91 -35.03 0.83 -4.13
C GLU A 91 -33.92 -0.14 -3.70
N GLU A 92 -34.16 -1.45 -3.78
CA GLU A 92 -33.14 -2.48 -3.51
C GLU A 92 -31.93 -2.34 -4.45
N VAL A 93 -32.15 -2.11 -5.75
CA VAL A 93 -31.08 -1.88 -6.74
C VAL A 93 -30.20 -0.68 -6.31
N SER A 94 -30.81 0.41 -5.85
CA SER A 94 -30.11 1.63 -5.44
C SER A 94 -29.35 1.42 -4.12
N GLN A 95 -29.95 0.71 -3.16
CA GLN A 95 -29.29 0.35 -1.90
C GLN A 95 -28.04 -0.51 -2.14
N VAL A 96 -28.15 -1.54 -3.00
CA VAL A 96 -27.03 -2.43 -3.33
C VAL A 96 -25.93 -1.70 -4.08
N GLN A 97 -26.27 -0.78 -4.97
CA GLN A 97 -25.26 0.05 -5.65
C GLN A 97 -24.48 0.92 -4.66
N ASN A 98 -25.16 1.60 -3.74
CA ASN A 98 -24.51 2.40 -2.70
C ASN A 98 -23.60 1.53 -1.81
N LEU A 99 -24.07 0.33 -1.43
CA LEU A 99 -23.27 -0.64 -0.68
C LEU A 99 -22.03 -1.08 -1.47
N ALA A 100 -22.18 -1.44 -2.75
CA ALA A 100 -21.08 -1.88 -3.60
C ALA A 100 -20.02 -0.78 -3.81
N LEU A 101 -20.44 0.49 -3.85
CA LEU A 101 -19.54 1.64 -4.01
C LEU A 101 -18.81 2.01 -2.72
N LYS A 102 -19.47 1.89 -1.56
CA LYS A 102 -18.85 2.16 -0.24
C LYS A 102 -18.05 0.99 0.31
N PHE A 103 -18.34 -0.23 -0.12
CA PHE A 103 -17.71 -1.45 0.41
C PHE A 103 -16.19 -1.44 0.36
N PRO A 104 -15.51 -1.08 -0.74
CA PRO A 104 -14.04 -1.04 -0.79
C PRO A 104 -13.45 -0.08 0.26
N ILE A 105 -14.01 1.12 0.41
CA ILE A 105 -13.56 2.12 1.40
C ILE A 105 -13.80 1.62 2.81
N LYS A 106 -14.98 1.06 3.08
CA LYS A 106 -15.34 0.52 4.39
C LYS A 106 -14.37 -0.58 4.82
N VAL A 107 -14.04 -1.50 3.91
CA VAL A 107 -13.12 -2.60 4.21
C VAL A 107 -11.69 -2.08 4.35
N ALA A 108 -11.24 -1.16 3.49
CA ALA A 108 -9.91 -0.55 3.61
C ALA A 108 -9.72 0.19 4.94
N LEU A 109 -10.68 1.02 5.35
CA LEU A 109 -10.66 1.70 6.65
C LEU A 109 -10.66 0.71 7.81
N PHE A 110 -11.47 -0.34 7.72
CA PHE A 110 -11.48 -1.40 8.73
C PHE A 110 -10.12 -2.11 8.82
N THR A 111 -9.51 -2.45 7.69
CA THR A 111 -8.16 -3.03 7.63
C THR A 111 -7.14 -2.09 8.26
N PHE A 112 -7.17 -0.80 7.91
CA PHE A 112 -6.29 0.21 8.50
C PHE A 112 -6.44 0.30 10.02
N ILE A 113 -7.67 0.44 10.51
CA ILE A 113 -7.96 0.55 11.94
C ILE A 113 -7.54 -0.72 12.69
N LEU A 114 -7.90 -1.89 12.17
CA LEU A 114 -7.62 -3.15 12.85
C LEU A 114 -6.12 -3.46 12.90
N VAL A 115 -5.40 -3.24 11.80
CA VAL A 115 -3.96 -3.49 11.73
C VAL A 115 -3.21 -2.41 12.48
N PHE A 116 -3.37 -1.13 12.10
CA PHE A 116 -2.58 -0.04 12.64
C PHE A 116 -3.11 0.52 13.95
N ALA A 117 -4.39 0.90 14.04
CA ALA A 117 -4.89 1.60 15.23
C ALA A 117 -5.15 0.67 16.44
N ILE A 118 -5.18 -0.65 16.22
CA ILE A 118 -5.45 -1.65 17.26
C ILE A 118 -4.27 -2.62 17.39
N GLY A 119 -3.92 -3.33 16.31
CA GLY A 119 -2.89 -4.38 16.35
C GLY A 119 -1.52 -3.85 16.78
N TYR A 120 -0.99 -2.85 16.08
CA TYR A 120 0.33 -2.29 16.38
C TYR A 120 0.45 -1.73 17.82
N PRO A 121 -0.50 -0.90 18.33
CA PRO A 121 -0.50 -0.46 19.72
C PRO A 121 -0.52 -1.58 20.76
N ILE A 122 -1.26 -2.67 20.51
CA ILE A 122 -1.23 -3.85 21.38
C ILE A 122 0.18 -4.47 21.36
N GLY A 123 0.77 -4.60 20.18
CA GLY A 123 2.16 -5.00 20.01
C GLY A 123 3.14 -4.09 20.77
N LEU A 124 2.95 -2.77 20.78
CA LEU A 124 3.78 -1.82 21.53
C LEU A 124 3.73 -2.10 23.04
N VAL A 125 2.52 -2.27 23.59
CA VAL A 125 2.33 -2.59 25.00
C VAL A 125 3.01 -3.92 25.31
N GLN A 126 2.89 -4.92 24.44
CA GLN A 126 3.54 -6.21 24.62
C GLN A 126 5.07 -6.12 24.58
N PHE A 127 5.62 -5.35 23.64
CA PHE A 127 7.06 -5.14 23.51
C PHE A 127 7.64 -4.38 24.71
N TYR A 128 6.89 -3.41 25.24
CA TYR A 128 7.31 -2.65 26.40
C TYR A 128 7.31 -3.50 27.67
N PHE A 129 6.20 -4.17 27.99
CA PHE A 129 6.04 -4.87 29.26
C PHE A 129 6.66 -6.27 29.28
N PHE A 130 6.48 -7.06 28.22
CA PHE A 130 6.96 -8.46 28.18
C PHE A 130 8.35 -8.58 27.58
N ALA A 131 8.62 -7.94 26.45
CA ALA A 131 9.94 -7.98 25.82
C ALA A 131 10.94 -6.98 26.43
N LYS A 132 10.50 -6.08 27.33
CA LYS A 132 11.35 -5.04 27.94
C LYS A 132 12.16 -4.28 26.89
N MET A 133 11.55 -4.03 25.74
CA MET A 133 12.21 -3.48 24.58
C MET A 133 12.45 -1.97 24.78
N HIS A 134 13.59 -1.48 24.32
CA HIS A 134 13.90 -0.06 24.41
C HIS A 134 12.95 0.76 23.53
N TRP A 135 12.52 1.94 24.01
CA TRP A 135 11.48 2.76 23.36
C TRP A 135 11.78 3.10 21.89
N VAL A 136 13.06 3.26 21.53
CA VAL A 136 13.50 3.52 20.16
C VAL A 136 13.14 2.36 19.22
N GLU A 137 13.30 1.11 19.67
CA GLU A 137 12.96 -0.06 18.86
C GLU A 137 11.45 -0.21 18.71
N ILE A 138 10.70 0.10 19.78
CA ILE A 138 9.22 0.17 19.77
C ILE A 138 8.74 1.22 18.76
N LEU A 139 9.33 2.42 18.76
CA LEU A 139 8.97 3.49 17.82
C LEU A 139 9.24 3.09 16.36
N LYS A 140 10.34 2.40 16.06
CA LYS A 140 10.61 1.89 14.71
C LYS A 140 9.50 0.94 14.23
N ALA A 141 9.07 0.02 15.10
CA ALA A 141 7.99 -0.91 14.81
C ALA A 141 6.67 -0.18 14.53
N GLU A 142 6.34 0.85 15.32
CA GLU A 142 5.11 1.64 15.14
C GLU A 142 5.09 2.43 13.83
N ILE A 143 6.18 3.12 13.49
CA ILE A 143 6.29 3.90 12.24
C ILE A 143 6.13 2.96 11.04
N MET A 144 6.75 1.77 11.09
CA MET A 144 6.56 0.76 10.06
C MET A 144 5.12 0.26 9.99
N GLY A 145 4.47 0.11 11.15
CA GLY A 145 3.06 -0.27 11.23
C GLY A 145 2.11 0.71 10.57
N LEU A 146 2.34 2.00 10.75
CA LEU A 146 1.57 3.05 10.08
C LEU A 146 1.64 2.90 8.56
N ILE A 147 2.86 2.80 8.02
CA ILE A 147 3.08 2.80 6.58
C ILE A 147 2.58 1.52 5.94
N SER A 148 2.85 0.38 6.58
CA SER A 148 2.32 -0.91 6.14
C SER A 148 0.79 -0.90 6.17
N GLY A 149 0.16 -0.42 7.25
CA GLY A 149 -1.28 -0.26 7.36
C GLY A 149 -1.88 0.58 6.22
N ILE A 150 -1.28 1.74 5.91
CA ILE A 150 -1.70 2.59 4.79
C ILE A 150 -1.59 1.80 3.47
N LEU A 151 -0.42 1.22 3.18
CA LEU A 151 -0.16 0.48 1.95
C LEU A 151 -1.18 -0.65 1.75
N TYR A 152 -1.39 -1.47 2.77
CA TYR A 152 -2.31 -2.60 2.70
C TYR A 152 -3.77 -2.17 2.55
N SER A 153 -4.20 -1.13 3.28
CA SER A 153 -5.56 -0.60 3.14
C SER A 153 -5.84 -0.09 1.71
N LEU A 154 -4.87 0.56 1.08
CA LEU A 154 -4.97 1.05 -0.30
C LEU A 154 -5.07 -0.10 -1.30
N PHE A 155 -4.25 -1.13 -1.15
CA PHE A 155 -4.33 -2.30 -2.02
C PHE A 155 -5.67 -3.02 -1.85
N VAL A 156 -6.12 -3.25 -0.61
CA VAL A 156 -7.43 -3.81 -0.31
C VAL A 156 -8.54 -2.99 -1.00
N TYR A 157 -8.49 -1.67 -0.91
CA TYR A 157 -9.42 -0.78 -1.62
C TYR A 157 -9.43 -1.06 -3.13
N PHE A 158 -8.28 -1.03 -3.80
CA PHE A 158 -8.22 -1.19 -5.27
C PHE A 158 -8.67 -2.57 -5.75
N PHE A 159 -8.29 -3.64 -5.05
CA PHE A 159 -8.68 -5.00 -5.41
C PHE A 159 -10.19 -5.22 -5.22
N LEU A 160 -10.76 -4.72 -4.12
CA LEU A 160 -12.20 -4.83 -3.87
C LEU A 160 -13.02 -3.96 -4.82
N GLU A 161 -12.56 -2.75 -5.13
CA GLU A 161 -13.17 -1.89 -6.13
C GLU A 161 -13.24 -2.63 -7.48
N ARG A 162 -12.14 -3.26 -7.91
CA ARG A 162 -12.10 -4.04 -9.16
C ARG A 162 -13.10 -5.20 -9.17
N ILE A 163 -13.23 -5.92 -8.05
CA ILE A 163 -14.15 -7.07 -7.94
C ILE A 163 -15.60 -6.67 -7.97
N LEU A 164 -15.95 -5.51 -7.42
CA LEU A 164 -17.33 -5.04 -7.33
C LEU A 164 -17.80 -4.27 -8.57
N LYS A 165 -16.90 -3.89 -9.49
CA LYS A 165 -17.27 -3.26 -10.78
C LYS A 165 -18.41 -3.98 -11.53
N PRO A 166 -18.45 -5.32 -11.66
CA PRO A 166 -19.55 -6.00 -12.34
C PRO A 166 -20.89 -5.82 -11.62
N VAL A 167 -20.89 -5.77 -10.28
CA VAL A 167 -22.11 -5.54 -9.47
C VAL A 167 -22.64 -4.14 -9.73
N VAL A 168 -21.77 -3.12 -9.69
CA VAL A 168 -22.13 -1.73 -9.98
C VAL A 168 -22.73 -1.60 -11.39
N LYS A 169 -22.13 -2.24 -12.39
CA LYS A 169 -22.64 -2.24 -13.77
C LYS A 169 -24.01 -2.92 -13.91
N ILE A 170 -24.27 -3.98 -13.13
CA ILE A 170 -25.58 -4.63 -13.09
C ILE A 170 -26.63 -3.68 -12.50
N THR A 171 -26.31 -3.01 -11.40
CA THR A 171 -27.23 -2.07 -10.75
C THR A 171 -27.53 -0.84 -11.61
N GLU A 172 -26.53 -0.31 -12.32
CA GLU A 172 -26.71 0.79 -13.28
C GLU A 172 -27.67 0.41 -14.42
N LYS A 173 -27.51 -0.79 -14.99
CA LYS A 173 -28.41 -1.30 -16.05
C LYS A 173 -29.84 -1.50 -15.59
N LYS A 174 -30.06 -1.76 -14.30
CA LYS A 174 -31.41 -1.95 -13.71
C LYS A 174 -32.08 -0.64 -13.30
N GLY A 175 -31.47 0.51 -13.59
CA GLY A 175 -32.10 1.82 -13.44
C GLY A 175 -32.09 2.35 -12.01
N SER A 176 -30.97 2.15 -11.29
CA SER A 176 -30.77 2.81 -10.01
C SER A 176 -30.84 4.34 -10.14
N SER A 177 -31.39 5.01 -9.13
CA SER A 177 -31.59 6.47 -9.11
C SER A 177 -30.35 7.25 -8.67
N LEU A 178 -29.28 6.56 -8.25
CA LEU A 178 -28.05 7.19 -7.80
C LEU A 178 -27.30 7.82 -8.98
N LYS A 179 -27.02 9.12 -8.90
CA LYS A 179 -26.12 9.85 -9.81
C LYS A 179 -24.82 9.06 -10.00
N LYS A 180 -24.27 9.06 -11.23
CA LYS A 180 -22.90 8.59 -11.54
C LYS A 180 -21.95 9.12 -10.46
N ILE A 181 -21.48 8.24 -9.56
CA ILE A 181 -20.52 8.65 -8.53
C ILE A 181 -19.22 9.10 -9.23
N ASN A 182 -18.60 10.16 -8.71
CA ASN A 182 -17.27 10.59 -9.15
C ASN A 182 -16.29 9.41 -9.02
N LYS A 183 -15.92 8.81 -10.15
CA LYS A 183 -14.87 7.79 -10.21
C LYS A 183 -13.58 8.43 -9.72
N ILE A 184 -12.88 7.78 -8.80
CA ILE A 184 -11.54 8.25 -8.40
C ILE A 184 -10.66 8.28 -9.66
N PRO A 185 -10.14 9.45 -10.07
CA PRO A 185 -9.28 9.57 -11.24
C PRO A 185 -8.08 8.64 -11.14
N VAL A 186 -7.66 8.10 -12.30
CA VAL A 186 -6.47 7.23 -12.41
C VAL A 186 -5.24 7.91 -11.79
N PHE A 187 -5.14 9.25 -11.89
CA PHE A 187 -4.13 10.07 -11.24
C PHE A 187 -3.93 9.73 -9.77
N TYR A 188 -4.98 9.86 -8.95
CA TYR A 188 -4.89 9.64 -7.50
C TYR A 188 -4.55 8.19 -7.17
N LYS A 189 -5.01 7.23 -8.00
CA LYS A 189 -4.68 5.82 -7.80
C LYS A 189 -3.20 5.56 -7.97
N ILE A 190 -2.62 6.03 -9.08
CA ILE A 190 -1.18 5.89 -9.37
C ILE A 190 -0.36 6.65 -8.33
N PHE A 191 -0.71 7.92 -8.10
CA PHE A 191 0.03 8.81 -7.21
C PHE A 191 0.13 8.27 -5.78
N VAL A 192 -0.99 7.84 -5.20
CA VAL A 192 -1.02 7.36 -3.82
C VAL A 192 -0.27 6.02 -3.68
N ILE A 193 -0.32 5.14 -4.69
CA ILE A 193 0.47 3.89 -4.68
C ILE A 193 1.96 4.21 -4.70
N LEU A 194 2.41 5.06 -5.63
CA LEU A 194 3.82 5.43 -5.74
C LEU A 194 4.32 6.12 -4.48
N LEU A 195 3.56 7.08 -3.95
CA LEU A 195 3.90 7.78 -2.72
C LEU A 195 4.01 6.83 -1.52
N SER A 196 3.09 5.87 -1.41
CA SER A 196 3.11 4.88 -0.32
C SER A 196 4.33 3.95 -0.41
N LEU A 197 4.70 3.52 -1.61
CA LEU A 197 5.90 2.71 -1.84
C LEU A 197 7.20 3.48 -1.55
N VAL A 198 7.25 4.76 -1.91
CA VAL A 198 8.36 5.66 -1.59
C VAL A 198 8.49 5.82 -0.07
N LEU A 199 7.40 6.14 0.62
CA LEU A 199 7.38 6.28 2.08
C LEU A 199 7.81 5.01 2.78
N PHE A 200 7.30 3.86 2.33
CA PHE A 200 7.72 2.54 2.81
C PHE A 200 9.22 2.34 2.66
N SER A 201 9.75 2.61 1.47
CA SER A 201 11.17 2.42 1.18
C SER A 201 12.06 3.35 2.02
N LEU A 202 11.66 4.61 2.18
CA LEU A 202 12.39 5.59 2.98
C LEU A 202 12.43 5.23 4.46
N VAL A 203 11.29 4.83 5.04
CA VAL A 203 11.27 4.42 6.45
C VAL A 203 12.01 3.11 6.65
N PHE A 204 11.84 2.14 5.75
CA PHE A 204 12.57 0.88 5.80
C PHE A 204 14.08 1.12 5.77
N LEU A 205 14.58 1.86 4.79
CA LEU A 205 16.01 2.15 4.65
C LEU A 205 16.53 3.06 5.77
N GLY A 206 15.77 4.05 6.21
CA GLY A 206 16.17 4.95 7.29
C GLY A 206 16.34 4.22 8.62
N THR A 207 15.37 3.40 8.99
CA THR A 207 15.44 2.59 10.23
C THR A 207 16.48 1.50 10.15
N LEU A 208 16.66 0.86 8.99
CA LEU A 208 17.74 -0.09 8.73
C LEU A 208 19.12 0.57 8.86
N GLY A 209 19.31 1.72 8.21
CA GLY A 209 20.54 2.49 8.23
C GLY A 209 20.91 2.92 9.65
N TYR A 210 19.94 3.44 10.41
CA TYR A 210 20.11 3.77 11.82
C TYR A 210 20.57 2.55 12.63
N SER A 211 19.90 1.40 12.49
CA SER A 211 20.24 0.20 13.24
C SER A 211 21.63 -0.35 12.87
N LYS A 212 22.01 -0.34 11.59
CA LYS A 212 23.35 -0.76 11.16
C LYS A 212 24.44 0.21 11.61
N ALA A 213 24.19 1.52 11.56
CA ALA A 213 25.11 2.53 12.06
C ALA A 213 25.34 2.38 13.57
N LYS A 214 24.26 2.22 14.35
CA LYS A 214 24.33 1.95 15.79
C LYS A 214 25.15 0.71 16.10
N LEU A 215 24.86 -0.42 15.45
CA LEU A 215 25.60 -1.68 15.64
C LEU A 215 27.09 -1.55 15.26
N ALA A 216 27.40 -0.80 14.18
CA ALA A 216 28.77 -0.55 13.76
C ALA A 216 29.55 0.26 14.82
N VAL A 217 28.94 1.31 15.36
CA VAL A 217 29.56 2.11 16.42
C VAL A 217 29.72 1.30 17.72
N GLU A 218 28.70 0.56 18.15
CA GLU A 218 28.80 -0.34 19.31
C GLU A 218 29.96 -1.35 19.14
N LYS A 219 30.15 -1.90 17.93
CA LYS A 219 31.26 -2.81 17.63
C LYS A 219 32.62 -2.11 17.73
N ASN A 220 32.76 -0.91 17.15
CA ASN A 220 34.01 -0.15 17.18
C ASN A 220 34.40 0.24 18.60
N VAL A 221 33.42 0.68 19.39
CA VAL A 221 33.61 1.04 20.80
C VAL A 221 34.05 -0.16 21.64
N LYS A 222 33.48 -1.35 21.41
CA LYS A 222 33.93 -2.58 22.08
C LYS A 222 35.38 -2.91 21.76
N ILE A 223 35.76 -2.82 20.49
CA ILE A 223 37.15 -3.08 20.06
C ILE A 223 38.10 -2.09 20.73
N LEU A 224 37.74 -0.80 20.73
CA LEU A 224 38.52 0.24 21.40
C LEU A 224 38.64 -0.01 22.91
N GLY A 225 37.56 -0.43 23.58
CA GLY A 225 37.58 -0.82 24.99
C GLY A 225 38.50 -2.00 25.26
N SER A 226 38.42 -3.07 24.46
CA SER A 226 39.34 -4.20 24.59
C SER A 226 40.80 -3.77 24.38
N GLN A 227 41.09 -2.91 23.39
CA GLN A 227 42.43 -2.40 23.11
C GLN A 227 42.97 -1.53 24.25
N LYS A 228 42.15 -0.64 24.81
CA LYS A 228 42.54 0.19 25.97
C LYS A 228 42.82 -0.67 27.20
N LEU A 229 42.03 -1.71 27.45
CA LEU A 229 42.28 -2.65 28.53
C LEU A 229 43.59 -3.44 28.33
N GLU A 230 43.85 -3.90 27.10
CA GLU A 230 45.11 -4.60 26.77
C GLU A 230 46.33 -3.67 26.95
N HIS A 231 46.22 -2.41 26.50
CA HIS A 231 47.25 -1.40 26.72
C HIS A 231 47.49 -1.18 28.22
N LEU A 232 46.43 -0.91 28.99
CA LEU A 232 46.49 -0.73 30.44
C LEU A 232 47.16 -1.92 31.15
N ILE A 233 46.80 -3.15 30.78
CA ILE A 233 47.42 -4.37 31.34
C ILE A 233 48.91 -4.43 30.99
N SER A 234 49.26 -4.15 29.74
CA SER A 234 50.66 -4.19 29.27
C SER A 234 51.53 -3.15 29.97
N GLU A 235 51.01 -1.94 30.15
CA GLU A 235 51.68 -0.85 30.86
C GLU A 235 51.83 -1.16 32.35
N THR A 236 50.79 -1.71 32.98
CA THR A 236 50.84 -2.15 34.38
C THR A 236 51.89 -3.23 34.58
N LYS A 237 52.02 -4.18 33.65
CA LYS A 237 53.10 -5.18 33.68
C LYS A 237 54.48 -4.54 33.60
N ARG A 238 54.65 -3.51 32.76
CA ARG A 238 55.91 -2.78 32.61
C ARG A 238 56.29 -1.99 33.88
N LEU A 239 55.31 -1.41 34.58
CA LEU A 239 55.50 -0.57 35.76
C LEU A 239 55.54 -1.34 37.10
N GLY A 240 55.75 -2.65 37.08
CA GLY A 240 55.89 -3.45 38.30
C GLY A 240 54.58 -4.04 38.87
N GLY A 241 53.46 -3.91 38.15
CA GLY A 241 52.26 -4.71 38.39
C GLY A 241 51.18 -4.09 39.26
N ASN A 242 51.28 -2.80 39.59
CA ASN A 242 50.28 -2.06 40.36
C ASN A 242 49.51 -1.08 39.47
N PHE A 243 48.18 -1.05 39.59
CA PHE A 243 47.35 -0.05 38.93
C PHE A 243 47.35 1.24 39.74
N THR A 244 47.49 2.38 39.07
CA THR A 244 47.23 3.69 39.67
C THR A 244 45.88 4.21 39.22
N THR A 245 45.30 5.11 40.01
CA THR A 245 44.03 5.78 39.67
C THR A 245 44.13 6.53 38.34
N ASP A 246 45.29 7.11 38.03
CA ASP A 246 45.51 7.84 36.77
C ASP A 246 45.52 6.91 35.56
N MET A 247 46.15 5.74 35.67
CA MET A 247 46.12 4.72 34.61
C MET A 247 44.69 4.25 34.30
N LEU A 248 43.86 4.06 35.33
CA LEU A 248 42.44 3.69 35.15
C LEU A 248 41.64 4.82 34.49
N LYS A 249 41.93 6.08 34.84
CA LYS A 249 41.29 7.26 34.21
C LYS A 249 41.70 7.42 32.74
N GLU A 250 42.95 7.12 32.38
CA GLU A 250 43.43 7.21 30.98
C GLU A 250 42.90 6.06 30.10
N ALA A 251 42.72 4.88 30.71
CA ALA A 251 42.16 3.70 30.05
C ALA A 251 40.65 3.81 29.77
N LYS A 252 39.95 4.84 30.26
CA LYS A 252 38.52 5.05 29.99
C LYS A 252 38.24 5.22 28.50
N VAL A 253 37.15 4.64 28.03
CA VAL A 253 36.61 4.88 26.68
C VAL A 253 35.51 5.91 26.80
N GLY A 254 35.44 6.89 25.90
CA GLY A 254 34.46 7.98 25.99
C GLY A 254 34.70 8.94 27.16
N LYS A 255 33.77 9.87 27.33
CA LYS A 255 33.70 10.92 28.36
C LYS A 255 33.03 10.39 29.62
N GLU A 256 31.96 9.63 29.49
CA GLU A 256 31.14 9.06 30.57
C GLU A 256 31.53 7.61 30.91
N GLY A 257 32.42 7.00 30.14
CA GLY A 257 32.95 5.67 30.45
C GLY A 257 33.99 5.68 31.57
N TYR A 258 34.16 4.53 32.20
CA TYR A 258 35.06 4.34 33.33
C TYR A 258 35.63 2.92 33.37
N VAL A 259 36.76 2.77 34.05
CA VAL A 259 37.43 1.49 34.25
C VAL A 259 37.54 1.23 35.74
N PHE A 260 37.21 0.02 36.17
CA PHE A 260 37.32 -0.42 37.54
C PHE A 260 37.82 -1.86 37.62
N ILE A 261 38.24 -2.28 38.80
CA ILE A 261 38.85 -3.58 39.04
C ILE A 261 37.99 -4.33 40.06
N ALA A 262 37.71 -5.60 39.77
CA ALA A 262 37.09 -6.53 40.69
C ALA A 262 38.00 -7.73 40.98
N ASP A 263 37.87 -8.32 42.16
CA ASP A 263 38.54 -9.56 42.53
C ASP A 263 37.83 -10.79 41.92
N ASN A 264 38.38 -11.99 42.17
CA ASN A 264 37.80 -13.25 41.72
C ASN A 264 36.47 -13.65 42.41
N LYS A 265 36.07 -12.94 43.48
CA LYS A 265 34.78 -13.09 44.18
C LYS A 265 33.73 -12.09 43.67
N GLY A 266 34.15 -11.10 42.88
CA GLY A 266 33.31 -10.02 42.35
C GLY A 266 33.18 -8.82 43.30
N GLN A 267 34.09 -8.65 44.26
CA GLN A 267 34.22 -7.43 45.04
C GLN A 267 35.02 -6.40 44.24
N ILE A 268 34.57 -5.15 44.21
CA ILE A 268 35.23 -4.05 43.54
C ILE A 268 36.33 -3.52 44.46
N ILE A 269 37.56 -3.52 43.97
CA ILE A 269 38.76 -3.16 44.74
C ILE A 269 39.38 -1.81 44.32
N SER A 270 38.77 -1.14 43.36
CA SER A 270 39.15 0.19 42.89
C SER A 270 38.01 1.19 43.07
N ASP A 271 38.29 2.48 42.86
CA ASP A 271 37.23 3.50 42.79
C ASP A 271 36.20 3.15 41.70
N HIS A 272 34.93 3.19 42.07
CA HIS A 272 33.80 3.03 41.15
C HIS A 272 32.99 4.34 41.13
N PRO A 273 32.70 4.95 39.96
CA PRO A 273 32.01 6.25 39.90
C PRO A 273 30.64 6.29 40.57
N LEU A 274 29.94 5.16 40.61
CA LEU A 274 28.63 5.01 41.27
C LEU A 274 28.72 4.51 42.72
N GLY A 275 29.93 4.32 43.26
CA GLY A 275 30.15 3.85 44.64
C GLY A 275 29.84 2.38 44.89
N TYR A 276 29.63 1.58 43.84
CA TYR A 276 29.37 0.15 43.98
C TYR A 276 30.55 -0.59 44.58
N GLN A 277 30.27 -1.46 45.55
CA GLN A 277 31.28 -2.27 46.24
C GLN A 277 31.36 -3.68 45.66
N THR A 278 30.31 -4.15 45.00
CA THR A 278 30.24 -5.48 44.41
C THR A 278 29.63 -5.44 43.01
N LEU A 279 29.99 -6.42 42.17
CA LEU A 279 29.36 -6.61 40.86
C LEU A 279 27.85 -6.93 40.95
N ASP A 280 27.36 -7.32 42.13
CA ASP A 280 25.96 -7.70 42.33
C ASP A 280 25.02 -6.50 42.51
N GLU A 281 25.57 -5.31 42.80
CA GLU A 281 24.80 -4.07 43.00
C GLU A 281 24.28 -3.46 41.69
N GLU A 282 24.96 -3.71 40.57
CA GLU A 282 24.45 -3.36 39.25
C GLU A 282 23.81 -4.56 38.58
N LYS A 283 22.53 -4.43 38.20
CA LYS A 283 21.75 -5.51 37.56
C LYS A 283 22.50 -6.19 36.40
N THR A 284 23.06 -5.40 35.50
CA THR A 284 23.75 -5.93 34.32
C THR A 284 25.03 -6.67 34.68
N LEU A 285 25.83 -6.11 35.60
CA LEU A 285 27.06 -6.75 36.10
C LEU A 285 26.75 -8.05 36.84
N LYS A 286 25.65 -8.10 37.61
CA LYS A 286 25.16 -9.31 38.27
C LYS A 286 24.83 -10.41 37.26
N GLU A 287 24.17 -10.09 36.16
CA GLU A 287 23.80 -11.04 35.10
C GLU A 287 25.03 -11.60 34.35
N ILE A 288 26.11 -10.82 34.24
CA ILE A 288 27.33 -11.24 33.53
C ILE A 288 28.49 -11.60 34.45
N LYS A 289 28.30 -11.56 35.77
CA LYS A 289 29.33 -11.80 36.79
C LYS A 289 30.06 -13.10 36.54
N GLU A 290 29.33 -14.20 36.30
CA GLU A 290 29.97 -15.49 36.03
C GLU A 290 30.83 -15.48 34.77
N LYS A 291 30.40 -14.78 33.71
CA LYS A 291 31.16 -14.66 32.46
C LYS A 291 32.42 -13.82 32.64
N ILE A 292 32.37 -12.80 33.49
CA ILE A 292 33.53 -11.96 33.83
C ILE A 292 34.52 -12.75 34.69
N LEU A 293 34.03 -13.43 35.74
CA LEU A 293 34.89 -14.10 36.72
C LEU A 293 35.54 -15.37 36.14
N LYS A 294 34.76 -16.22 35.44
CA LYS A 294 35.25 -17.48 34.86
C LYS A 294 35.83 -17.31 33.45
N GLY A 295 35.55 -16.20 32.77
CA GLY A 295 35.98 -15.95 31.40
C GLY A 295 37.39 -15.37 31.27
N GLY A 296 37.95 -15.49 30.07
CA GLY A 296 39.15 -14.76 29.65
C GLY A 296 38.81 -13.31 29.29
N LYS A 297 39.36 -12.81 28.17
CA LYS A 297 38.95 -11.51 27.63
C LYS A 297 37.60 -11.60 26.91
N GLY A 298 36.74 -10.61 27.10
CA GLY A 298 35.41 -10.61 26.48
C GLY A 298 34.75 -9.23 26.50
N ASN A 299 33.67 -9.12 25.73
CA ASN A 299 32.84 -7.93 25.66
C ASN A 299 31.38 -8.33 25.85
N TYR A 300 30.59 -7.44 26.45
CA TYR A 300 29.15 -7.62 26.65
C TYR A 300 28.40 -6.33 26.31
N THR A 301 27.22 -6.48 25.72
CA THR A 301 26.26 -5.38 25.55
C THR A 301 24.98 -5.76 26.24
N ASP A 302 24.55 -4.90 27.14
CA ASP A 302 23.18 -4.92 27.59
C ASP A 302 22.32 -4.15 26.60
N VAL A 303 21.49 -4.88 25.87
CA VAL A 303 20.58 -4.31 24.87
C VAL A 303 19.50 -3.43 25.54
N VAL A 304 19.20 -3.66 26.82
CA VAL A 304 18.16 -2.96 27.58
C VAL A 304 18.71 -1.65 28.16
N SER A 305 19.81 -1.70 28.91
CA SER A 305 20.44 -0.49 29.47
C SER A 305 21.31 0.26 28.46
N THR A 306 21.59 -0.35 27.30
CA THR A 306 22.54 0.11 26.28
C THR A 306 24.00 0.17 26.75
N LYS A 307 24.31 -0.30 27.96
CA LYS A 307 25.67 -0.30 28.47
C LYS A 307 26.56 -1.30 27.76
N LEU A 308 27.78 -0.87 27.47
CA LEU A 308 28.82 -1.66 26.85
C LEU A 308 29.89 -1.97 27.90
N PHE A 309 30.23 -3.24 28.04
CA PHE A 309 31.27 -3.71 28.93
C PHE A 309 32.37 -4.40 28.13
N ALA A 310 33.62 -4.11 28.47
CA ALA A 310 34.78 -4.89 28.09
C ALA A 310 35.47 -5.38 29.36
N TYR A 311 35.94 -6.62 29.38
CA TYR A 311 36.63 -7.16 30.53
C TYR A 311 37.83 -8.02 30.14
N ALA A 312 38.87 -7.97 30.97
CA ALA A 312 40.08 -8.76 30.79
C ALA A 312 40.68 -9.17 32.14
N PRO A 313 41.24 -10.39 32.24
CA PRO A 313 41.89 -10.86 33.45
C PRO A 313 43.31 -10.31 33.60
N TYR A 314 43.70 -9.99 34.83
CA TYR A 314 45.07 -9.70 35.21
C TYR A 314 45.37 -10.31 36.59
N LYS A 315 46.20 -11.36 36.63
CA LYS A 315 46.41 -12.17 37.85
C LYS A 315 45.04 -12.62 38.41
N ASP A 316 44.78 -12.39 39.69
CA ASP A 316 43.52 -12.69 40.38
C ASP A 316 42.43 -11.63 40.17
N TRP A 317 42.72 -10.57 39.42
CA TRP A 317 41.81 -9.45 39.21
C TRP A 317 41.14 -9.49 37.84
N ARG A 318 40.00 -8.81 37.74
CA ARG A 318 39.22 -8.58 36.53
C ARG A 318 39.12 -7.08 36.32
N ILE A 319 39.69 -6.61 35.23
CA ILE A 319 39.63 -5.20 34.86
C ILE A 319 38.44 -5.05 33.92
N ILE A 320 37.54 -4.15 34.26
CA ILE A 320 36.26 -3.98 33.61
C ILE A 320 36.19 -2.52 33.15
N SER A 321 35.96 -2.33 31.86
CA SER A 321 35.64 -1.04 31.26
C SER A 321 34.15 -1.00 30.98
N ALA A 322 33.47 0.03 31.47
CA ALA A 322 32.06 0.27 31.25
C ALA A 322 31.86 1.58 30.51
N LEU A 323 30.93 1.60 29.54
CA LEU A 323 30.53 2.79 28.80
C LEU A 323 29.01 2.83 28.64
N GLU A 324 28.43 4.00 28.85
CA GLU A 324 27.03 4.29 28.55
C GLU A 324 26.79 4.31 27.04
N GLY A 325 25.89 3.46 26.53
CA GLY A 325 25.60 3.37 25.10
C GLY A 325 25.04 4.66 24.49
N LYS A 326 24.40 5.51 25.30
CA LYS A 326 23.95 6.84 24.87
C LYS A 326 25.10 7.71 24.40
N GLU A 327 26.29 7.55 24.98
CA GLU A 327 27.48 8.28 24.53
C GLU A 327 27.95 7.80 23.16
N SER A 328 28.02 6.48 22.96
CA SER A 328 28.32 5.87 21.66
C SER A 328 27.35 6.35 20.56
N ILE A 329 26.09 6.62 20.92
CA ILE A 329 25.07 7.10 19.98
C ILE A 329 25.20 8.62 19.71
N LYS A 330 25.81 9.43 20.60
CA LYS A 330 26.01 10.87 20.33
C LYS A 330 26.88 11.09 19.08
N ASP A 331 27.89 10.25 18.87
CA ASP A 331 28.71 10.28 17.65
C ASP A 331 27.94 9.80 16.40
N VAL A 332 26.86 9.03 16.59
CA VAL A 332 25.95 8.61 15.52
C VAL A 332 25.02 9.75 15.07
N ASN A 333 24.81 10.79 15.89
CA ASN A 333 23.86 11.88 15.55
C ASN A 333 24.22 12.57 14.22
N GLN A 334 25.50 12.74 13.90
CA GLN A 334 25.89 13.32 12.61
C GLN A 334 25.46 12.43 11.43
N ILE A 335 25.60 11.11 11.58
CA ILE A 335 25.14 10.12 10.60
C ILE A 335 23.61 10.16 10.48
N VAL A 336 22.89 10.30 11.59
CA VAL A 336 21.43 10.38 11.61
C VAL A 336 20.93 11.65 10.92
N VAL A 337 21.49 12.80 11.26
CA VAL A 337 21.13 14.09 10.64
C VAL A 337 21.42 14.06 9.14
N MET A 338 22.60 13.57 8.74
CA MET A 338 22.94 13.41 7.33
C MET A 338 21.99 12.46 6.60
N SER A 339 21.65 11.32 7.22
CA SER A 339 20.72 10.34 6.65
C SER A 339 19.31 10.93 6.50
N PHE A 340 18.86 11.71 7.48
CA PHE A 340 17.55 12.37 7.41
C PHE A 340 17.53 13.46 6.33
N SER A 341 18.60 14.24 6.18
CA SER A 341 18.73 15.22 5.12
C SER A 341 18.70 14.57 3.73
N ILE A 342 19.43 13.47 3.53
CA ILE A 342 19.40 12.70 2.28
C ILE A 342 17.99 12.12 2.03
N ALA A 343 17.35 11.56 3.06
CA ALA A 343 15.99 11.02 2.96
C ALA A 343 14.96 12.11 2.62
N ALA A 344 15.11 13.33 3.15
CA ALA A 344 14.24 14.45 2.84
C ALA A 344 14.38 14.91 1.37
N VAL A 345 15.61 15.01 0.87
CA VAL A 345 15.86 15.33 -0.54
C VAL A 345 15.31 14.23 -1.45
N ALA A 346 15.56 12.96 -1.12
CA ALA A 346 15.03 11.82 -1.85
C ALA A 346 13.49 11.80 -1.85
N PHE A 347 12.86 12.11 -0.71
CA PHE A 347 11.41 12.23 -0.61
C PHE A 347 10.85 13.31 -1.54
N ILE A 348 11.41 14.52 -1.52
CA ILE A 348 10.97 15.63 -2.38
C ILE A 348 11.10 15.22 -3.86
N PHE A 349 12.24 14.65 -4.23
CA PHE A 349 12.49 14.20 -5.60
C PHE A 349 11.52 13.10 -6.04
N SER A 350 11.32 12.06 -5.22
CA SER A 350 10.38 10.98 -5.50
C SER A 350 8.92 11.44 -5.50
N PHE A 351 8.56 12.41 -4.66
CA PHE A 351 7.23 13.03 -4.65
C PHE A 351 6.95 13.77 -5.96
N LEU A 352 7.89 14.60 -6.42
CA LEU A 352 7.79 15.32 -7.70
C LEU A 352 7.72 14.33 -8.87
N LEU A 353 8.57 13.30 -8.90
CA LEU A 353 8.50 12.26 -9.93
C LEU A 353 7.17 11.51 -9.92
N SER A 354 6.65 11.16 -8.74
CA SER A 354 5.35 10.48 -8.60
C SER A 354 4.22 11.35 -9.13
N LEU A 355 4.25 12.66 -8.86
CA LEU A 355 3.28 13.63 -9.40
C LEU A 355 3.35 13.70 -10.93
N LEU A 356 4.56 13.89 -11.48
CA LEU A 356 4.76 14.02 -12.93
C LEU A 356 4.35 12.74 -13.66
N PHE A 357 4.74 11.58 -13.14
CA PHE A 357 4.40 10.28 -13.73
C PHE A 357 2.90 10.00 -13.67
N ALA A 358 2.28 10.18 -12.49
CA ALA A 358 0.83 10.01 -12.35
C ALA A 358 0.06 10.96 -13.28
N LYS A 359 0.52 12.21 -13.42
CA LYS A 359 -0.08 13.20 -14.32
C LYS A 359 0.06 12.78 -15.79
N SER A 360 1.26 12.46 -16.25
CA SER A 360 1.53 12.06 -17.64
C SER A 360 0.66 10.88 -18.10
N VAL A 361 0.59 9.81 -17.30
CA VAL A 361 -0.20 8.62 -17.61
C VAL A 361 -1.71 8.93 -17.56
N SER A 362 -2.16 9.59 -16.50
CA SER A 362 -3.59 9.84 -16.30
C SER A 362 -4.17 10.84 -17.28
N GLU A 363 -3.43 11.88 -17.68
CA GLU A 363 -3.87 12.86 -18.67
C GLU A 363 -4.02 12.23 -20.06
N SER A 364 -3.08 11.39 -20.47
CA SER A 364 -3.13 10.70 -21.77
C SER A 364 -4.34 9.75 -21.84
N ILE A 365 -4.57 8.96 -20.80
CA ILE A 365 -5.75 8.08 -20.70
C ILE A 365 -7.04 8.88 -20.65
N LYS A 366 -7.06 10.01 -19.92
CA LYS A 366 -8.24 10.88 -19.81
C LYS A 366 -8.62 11.47 -21.17
N LYS A 367 -7.66 11.99 -21.93
CA LYS A 367 -7.89 12.51 -23.29
C LYS A 367 -8.45 11.46 -24.25
N LEU A 368 -7.93 10.21 -24.18
CA LEU A 368 -8.47 9.09 -24.97
C LEU A 368 -9.92 8.77 -24.60
N ALA A 369 -10.22 8.74 -23.30
CA ALA A 369 -11.58 8.49 -22.81
C ALA A 369 -12.54 9.61 -23.26
N GLU A 370 -12.13 10.87 -23.17
CA GLU A 370 -12.93 12.01 -23.61
C GLU A 370 -13.19 11.98 -25.13
N ALA A 371 -12.18 11.66 -25.95
CA ALA A 371 -12.37 11.50 -27.38
C ALA A 371 -13.35 10.37 -27.73
N ALA A 372 -13.24 9.23 -27.05
CA ALA A 372 -14.17 8.11 -27.23
C ALA A 372 -15.60 8.47 -26.80
N ASP A 373 -15.78 9.17 -25.68
CA ASP A 373 -17.09 9.62 -25.20
C ASP A 373 -17.73 10.64 -26.17
N LEU A 374 -16.94 11.56 -26.75
CA LEU A 374 -17.43 12.50 -27.76
C LEU A 374 -17.92 11.78 -29.03
N VAL A 375 -17.18 10.79 -29.51
CA VAL A 375 -17.58 9.96 -30.66
C VAL A 375 -18.86 9.17 -30.33
N ALA A 376 -18.94 8.57 -29.15
CA ALA A 376 -20.07 7.72 -28.76
C ALA A 376 -21.36 8.50 -28.47
N GLU A 377 -21.28 9.63 -27.75
CA GLU A 377 -22.47 10.39 -27.32
C GLU A 377 -22.92 11.42 -28.35
N LYS A 378 -21.97 12.09 -29.03
CA LYS A 378 -22.28 13.18 -29.97
C LYS A 378 -22.19 12.78 -31.43
N GLY A 379 -21.65 11.59 -31.75
CA GLY A 379 -21.38 11.18 -33.13
C GLY A 379 -20.33 12.05 -33.82
N ASP A 380 -19.48 12.74 -33.05
CA ASP A 380 -18.46 13.63 -33.60
C ASP A 380 -17.26 12.83 -34.11
N LEU A 381 -17.27 12.51 -35.40
CA LEU A 381 -16.20 11.76 -36.08
C LEU A 381 -15.07 12.66 -36.61
N ASN A 382 -15.08 13.96 -36.28
CA ASN A 382 -13.99 14.87 -36.63
C ASN A 382 -12.94 14.98 -35.50
N GLN A 383 -13.11 14.21 -34.44
CA GLN A 383 -12.14 14.09 -33.35
C GLN A 383 -10.79 13.60 -33.88
N ARG A 384 -9.72 14.29 -33.48
CA ARG A 384 -8.33 13.96 -33.81
C ARG A 384 -7.56 13.73 -32.52
N ILE A 385 -6.98 12.55 -32.38
CA ILE A 385 -6.27 12.16 -31.16
C ILE A 385 -4.79 12.50 -31.33
N TYR A 386 -4.39 13.68 -30.85
CA TYR A 386 -2.99 14.13 -30.86
C TYR A 386 -2.23 13.62 -29.63
N ILE A 387 -2.12 12.30 -29.50
CA ILE A 387 -1.38 11.62 -28.42
C ILE A 387 -0.29 10.80 -29.10
N ARG A 388 0.98 11.19 -28.93
CA ARG A 388 2.14 10.54 -29.56
C ARG A 388 3.22 10.06 -28.57
N PRO A 389 2.87 9.40 -27.44
CA PRO A 389 3.87 8.67 -26.68
C PRO A 389 4.32 7.43 -27.47
N ASN A 390 5.58 7.05 -27.34
CA ASN A 390 6.15 5.89 -28.02
C ASN A 390 5.99 4.62 -27.15
N ASP A 391 4.77 4.36 -26.70
CA ASP A 391 4.40 3.31 -25.77
C ASP A 391 3.02 2.70 -26.11
N GLU A 392 2.51 1.81 -25.27
CA GLU A 392 1.20 1.16 -25.46
C GLU A 392 0.03 2.15 -25.44
N ILE A 393 0.18 3.33 -24.84
CA ILE A 393 -0.83 4.39 -24.87
C ILE A 393 -0.87 5.03 -26.26
N GLY A 394 0.29 5.21 -26.90
CA GLY A 394 0.40 5.68 -28.27
C GLY A 394 -0.23 4.72 -29.26
N LEU A 395 0.07 3.43 -29.14
CA LEU A 395 -0.54 2.38 -29.96
C LEU A 395 -2.08 2.36 -29.80
N LEU A 396 -2.57 2.57 -28.57
CA LEU A 396 -4.01 2.68 -28.30
C LEU A 396 -4.62 3.94 -28.95
N ALA A 397 -3.92 5.07 -28.91
CA ALA A 397 -4.34 6.31 -29.56
C ALA A 397 -4.47 6.13 -31.08
N GLU A 398 -3.47 5.53 -31.72
CA GLU A 398 -3.51 5.23 -33.16
C GLU A 398 -4.64 4.27 -33.53
N SER A 399 -4.86 3.24 -32.71
CA SER A 399 -5.94 2.27 -32.93
C SER A 399 -7.32 2.93 -32.82
N LEU A 400 -7.50 3.84 -31.85
CA LEU A 400 -8.73 4.61 -31.70
C LEU A 400 -8.94 5.59 -32.88
N ASP A 401 -7.90 6.27 -33.35
CA ASP A 401 -7.97 7.15 -34.52
C ASP A 401 -8.36 6.38 -35.80
N LYS A 402 -7.75 5.21 -36.04
CA LYS A 402 -8.13 4.32 -37.15
C LYS A 402 -9.60 3.88 -37.07
N MET A 403 -10.11 3.59 -35.87
CA MET A 403 -11.53 3.25 -35.69
C MET A 403 -12.44 4.44 -36.03
N ILE A 404 -12.10 5.65 -35.59
CA ILE A 404 -12.88 6.87 -35.88
C ILE A 404 -12.90 7.14 -37.40
N LEU A 405 -11.76 6.98 -38.08
CA LEU A 405 -11.68 7.10 -39.55
C LEU A 405 -12.58 6.08 -40.25
N LYS A 406 -12.56 4.80 -39.81
CA LYS A 406 -13.40 3.76 -40.40
C LYS A 406 -14.89 4.04 -40.18
N LEU A 407 -15.27 4.54 -39.00
CA LEU A 407 -16.65 4.96 -38.73
C LEU A 407 -17.08 6.10 -39.67
N LYS A 408 -16.19 7.06 -39.94
CA LYS A 408 -16.44 8.18 -40.85
C LYS A 408 -16.66 7.71 -42.29
N GLU A 409 -15.76 6.85 -42.80
CA GLU A 409 -15.89 6.23 -44.12
C GLU A 409 -17.20 5.46 -44.29
N ASN A 410 -17.57 4.67 -43.26
CA ASN A 410 -18.81 3.91 -43.28
C ASN A 410 -20.03 4.83 -43.28
N GLN A 411 -20.02 5.92 -42.52
CA GLN A 411 -21.12 6.89 -42.51
C GLN A 411 -21.25 7.63 -43.85
N GLU A 412 -20.13 7.99 -44.49
CA GLU A 412 -20.13 8.59 -45.83
C GLU A 412 -20.65 7.62 -46.89
N THR A 413 -20.25 6.34 -46.79
CA THR A 413 -20.73 5.28 -47.68
C THR A 413 -22.24 5.09 -47.53
N LEU A 414 -22.75 4.98 -46.29
CA LEU A 414 -24.19 4.88 -46.02
C LEU A 414 -24.97 6.08 -46.60
N LYS A 415 -24.44 7.31 -46.47
CA LYS A 415 -25.06 8.50 -47.07
C LYS A 415 -25.12 8.40 -48.60
N ARG A 416 -24.03 7.99 -49.25
CA ARG A 416 -24.01 7.79 -50.72
C ARG A 416 -25.00 6.72 -51.16
N THR A 417 -25.02 5.58 -50.49
CA THR A 417 -25.96 4.50 -50.78
C THR A 417 -27.42 4.93 -50.58
N ASN A 418 -27.73 5.72 -49.54
CA ASN A 418 -29.06 6.28 -49.34
C ASN A 418 -29.45 7.25 -50.47
N ILE A 419 -28.56 8.16 -50.89
CA ILE A 419 -28.84 9.07 -52.01
C ILE A 419 -29.08 8.28 -53.31
N GLU A 420 -28.28 7.24 -53.57
CA GLU A 420 -28.50 6.36 -54.72
C GLU A 420 -29.82 5.59 -54.63
N LEU A 421 -30.17 5.08 -53.44
CA LEU A 421 -31.45 4.40 -53.20
C LEU A 421 -32.63 5.35 -53.42
N GLU A 422 -32.60 6.56 -52.86
CA GLU A 422 -33.62 7.60 -53.07
C GLU A 422 -33.77 7.93 -54.55
N LYS A 423 -32.66 8.07 -55.28
CA LYS A 423 -32.68 8.29 -56.72
C LYS A 423 -33.33 7.11 -57.46
N ARG A 424 -32.94 5.86 -57.16
CA ARG A 424 -33.54 4.67 -57.79
C ARG A 424 -35.02 4.51 -57.46
N VAL A 425 -35.43 4.83 -56.23
CA VAL A 425 -36.84 4.82 -55.82
C VAL A 425 -37.63 5.84 -56.62
N LYS A 426 -37.12 7.07 -56.75
CA LYS A 426 -37.75 8.12 -57.56
C LYS A 426 -37.82 7.76 -59.04
N GLU A 427 -36.75 7.19 -59.60
CA GLU A 427 -36.73 6.71 -60.99
C GLU A 427 -37.75 5.57 -61.23
N LYS A 428 -37.91 4.65 -60.27
CA LYS A 428 -38.89 3.57 -60.37
C LYS A 428 -40.33 4.03 -60.17
N LEU A 429 -40.58 4.99 -59.28
CA LEU A 429 -41.93 5.46 -58.94
C LEU A 429 -42.43 6.56 -59.87
N GLY A 430 -41.55 7.35 -60.50
CA GLY A 430 -41.92 8.43 -61.42
C GLY A 430 -42.90 7.99 -62.53
N PRO A 431 -42.67 6.87 -63.23
CA PRO A 431 -43.62 6.35 -64.21
C PRO A 431 -44.99 5.96 -63.62
N TYR A 432 -45.03 5.50 -62.36
CA TYR A 432 -46.29 5.21 -61.67
C TYR A 432 -47.02 6.50 -61.28
N ASP A 433 -46.30 7.52 -60.84
CA ASP A 433 -46.89 8.85 -60.53
C ASP A 433 -47.50 9.48 -61.79
N GLU A 434 -46.82 9.40 -62.94
CA GLU A 434 -47.38 9.83 -64.23
C GLU A 434 -48.61 9.00 -64.61
N LYS A 435 -48.58 7.68 -64.39
CA LYS A 435 -49.71 6.80 -64.68
C LYS A 435 -50.93 7.07 -63.79
N ILE A 436 -50.71 7.37 -62.51
CA ILE A 436 -51.78 7.77 -61.59
C ILE A 436 -52.41 9.07 -62.05
N LYS A 437 -51.62 10.06 -62.43
CA LYS A 437 -52.13 11.34 -62.95
C LYS A 437 -52.93 11.18 -64.23
N GLU A 438 -52.46 10.34 -65.16
CA GLU A 438 -53.21 9.99 -66.38
C GLU A 438 -54.57 9.33 -66.05
N LEU A 439 -54.61 8.47 -65.03
CA LEU A 439 -55.84 7.82 -64.57
C LEU A 439 -56.80 8.83 -63.90
N GLU A 440 -56.28 9.74 -63.08
CA GLU A 440 -57.08 10.81 -62.45
C GLU A 440 -57.71 11.74 -63.50
N ASP A 441 -56.93 12.16 -64.51
CA ASP A 441 -57.43 12.97 -65.61
C ASP A 441 -58.55 12.25 -66.39
N LYS A 442 -58.36 10.94 -66.66
CA LYS A 442 -59.40 10.10 -67.28
C LYS A 442 -60.65 9.96 -66.42
N VAL A 443 -60.50 9.78 -65.12
CA VAL A 443 -61.65 9.71 -64.19
C VAL A 443 -62.41 11.04 -64.22
N GLY A 444 -61.72 12.18 -64.15
CA GLY A 444 -62.37 13.49 -64.22
C GLY A 444 -63.08 13.74 -65.57
N GLU A 445 -62.53 13.23 -66.67
CA GLU A 445 -63.19 13.28 -67.98
C GLU A 445 -64.47 12.42 -68.00
N LEU A 446 -64.41 11.21 -67.44
CA LEU A 446 -65.58 10.32 -67.30
C LEU A 446 -66.65 10.92 -66.40
N GLU A 447 -66.28 11.60 -65.32
CA GLU A 447 -67.23 12.32 -64.45
C GLU A 447 -67.95 13.43 -65.22
N ARG A 448 -67.22 14.24 -66.01
CA ARG A 448 -67.85 15.26 -66.87
C ARG A 448 -68.80 14.67 -67.90
N ILE A 449 -68.44 13.52 -68.49
CA ILE A 449 -69.30 12.81 -69.43
C ILE A 449 -70.57 12.32 -68.72
N ARG A 450 -70.42 11.70 -67.54
CA ARG A 450 -71.54 11.24 -66.71
C ARG A 450 -72.47 12.40 -66.36
N ASP A 451 -71.94 13.51 -65.87
CA ASP A 451 -72.74 14.67 -65.46
C ASP A 451 -73.52 15.27 -66.65
N ASN A 452 -72.89 15.35 -67.83
CA ASN A 452 -73.54 15.81 -69.06
C ASN A 452 -74.63 14.82 -69.56
N LEU A 453 -74.42 13.52 -69.38
CA LEU A 453 -75.42 12.50 -69.66
C LEU A 453 -76.59 12.56 -68.67
N GLU A 454 -76.33 12.79 -67.38
CA GLU A 454 -77.36 12.99 -66.37
C GLU A 454 -78.18 14.25 -66.65
N ASP A 455 -77.55 15.36 -67.04
CA ASP A 455 -78.25 16.59 -67.45
C ASP A 455 -79.13 16.34 -68.67
N LYS A 456 -78.65 15.60 -69.67
CA LYS A 456 -79.46 15.19 -70.83
C LYS A 456 -80.61 14.27 -70.45
N LEU A 457 -80.41 13.36 -69.49
CA LEU A 457 -81.44 12.45 -69.00
C LEU A 457 -82.52 13.22 -68.22
N ARG A 458 -82.14 14.20 -67.40
CA ARG A 458 -83.06 15.12 -66.71
C ARG A 458 -83.83 16.04 -67.67
N ALA A 459 -83.31 16.30 -68.86
CA ALA A 459 -84.03 17.03 -69.90
C ALA A 459 -85.05 16.16 -70.66
N TYR A 460 -85.01 14.83 -70.50
CA TYR A 460 -85.89 13.86 -71.17
C TYR A 460 -87.02 13.31 -70.27
N ILE A 461 -86.91 13.51 -68.96
CA ILE A 461 -87.91 13.18 -67.93
C ILE A 461 -88.64 14.46 -67.58
#